data_AF-J8CUZ4-F1
#
_entry.id   AF-J8CUZ4-F1
#
_cell.length_a   1.000
_cell.length_b   1.000
_cell.length_c   1.000
_cell.angle_alpha   90.00
_cell.angle_beta   90.00
_cell.angle_gamma   90.00
#
_symmetry.space_group_name_H-M   'P 1'
#
loop_
_entity.id
_entity.type
_entity.pdbx_description
1 polymer ?
#
loop_
_entity_poly.entity_id
_entity_poly.type
_entity_poly.pdbx_seq_one_letter_code
_entity_poly.pdbx_strand_id
1 'polypeptide(L)'
;MRIGEFVTLLHTTKDTVRHYEDLNLIVPTRINNRKEYSEKEILDFQVIIELKEMGLSLKDIQLLFELKGLLGCGDKKLIDEVVAKLTNHADSLLLEEENIRNRRIQLQKKLSEIKKLL
;
A
#
# COMPACT_ATOMS: atom_id res chain seq x y z
N MET A 1 -4.76 21.85 -8.17
CA MET A 1 -5.74 21.21 -9.09
C MET A 1 -7.02 20.84 -8.34
N ARG A 2 -8.16 20.73 -9.04
CA ARG A 2 -9.45 20.30 -8.44
C ARG A 2 -9.56 18.78 -8.39
N ILE A 3 -10.53 18.25 -7.62
CA ILE A 3 -10.74 16.79 -7.51
C ILE A 3 -10.98 16.14 -8.88
N GLY A 4 -11.63 16.83 -9.82
CA GLY A 4 -11.85 16.33 -11.18
C GLY A 4 -10.54 16.12 -11.95
N GLU A 5 -9.65 17.10 -11.93
CA GLU A 5 -8.32 17.01 -12.55
C GLU A 5 -7.48 15.93 -11.86
N PHE A 6 -7.54 15.87 -10.53
CA PHE A 6 -6.81 14.90 -9.71
C PHE A 6 -7.17 13.45 -10.05
N VAL A 7 -8.47 13.13 -10.14
CA VAL A 7 -8.91 11.75 -10.45
C VAL A 7 -8.60 11.36 -11.90
N THR A 8 -8.64 12.31 -12.82
CA THR A 8 -8.25 12.08 -14.22
C THR A 8 -6.75 11.81 -14.34
N LEU A 9 -5.93 12.60 -13.64
CA LEU A 9 -4.47 12.45 -13.64
C LEU A 9 -4.02 11.12 -13.05
N LEU A 10 -4.63 10.70 -11.94
CA LEU A 10 -4.24 9.49 -11.20
C LEU A 10 -5.04 8.25 -11.59
N HIS A 11 -5.84 8.33 -12.66
CA HIS A 11 -6.67 7.23 -13.16
C HIS A 11 -7.48 6.54 -12.06
N THR A 12 -8.10 7.33 -11.19
CA THR A 12 -8.87 6.85 -10.04
C THR A 12 -10.29 7.42 -10.04
N THR A 13 -11.06 7.16 -8.97
CA THR A 13 -12.43 7.68 -8.82
C THR A 13 -12.50 8.73 -7.72
N LYS A 14 -13.50 9.63 -7.81
CA LYS A 14 -13.76 10.61 -6.75
C LYS A 14 -14.07 9.93 -5.42
N ASP A 15 -14.69 8.75 -5.45
CA ASP A 15 -15.05 8.02 -4.24
C ASP A 15 -13.81 7.40 -3.58
N THR A 16 -12.85 6.91 -4.36
CA THR A 16 -11.54 6.50 -3.84
C THR A 16 -10.81 7.66 -3.17
N VAL A 17 -10.77 8.83 -3.83
CA VAL A 17 -10.11 10.02 -3.25
C VAL A 17 -10.81 10.47 -1.98
N ARG A 18 -12.15 10.55 -1.95
CA ARG A 18 -12.91 10.89 -0.74
C ARG A 18 -12.69 9.88 0.37
N HIS A 19 -12.67 8.59 0.05
CA HIS A 19 -12.39 7.56 1.03
C HIS A 19 -11.00 7.73 1.66
N TYR A 20 -9.99 8.09 0.87
CA TYR A 20 -8.65 8.38 1.39
C TYR A 20 -8.59 9.71 2.16
N GLU A 21 -9.42 10.70 1.82
CA GLU A 21 -9.61 11.90 2.64
C GLU A 21 -10.25 11.58 3.99
N ASP A 22 -11.27 10.73 4.03
CA ASP A 22 -11.95 10.31 5.26
C ASP A 22 -10.99 9.56 6.21
N LEU A 23 -10.00 8.86 5.63
CA LEU A 23 -8.92 8.19 6.36
C LEU A 23 -7.73 9.11 6.70
N ASN A 24 -7.79 10.40 6.37
CA ASN A 24 -6.68 11.37 6.50
C ASN A 24 -5.39 10.98 5.75
N LEU A 25 -5.50 10.09 4.75
CA LEU A 25 -4.38 9.68 3.90
C LEU A 25 -4.08 10.72 2.82
N ILE A 26 -5.12 11.43 2.36
CA ILE A 26 -5.01 12.55 1.43
C ILE A 26 -5.64 13.77 2.08
N VAL A 27 -4.87 14.85 2.25
CA VAL A 27 -5.31 16.05 2.96
C VAL A 27 -5.15 17.26 2.04
N PRO A 28 -6.16 17.59 1.21
CA PRO A 28 -6.07 18.72 0.30
C PRO A 28 -6.11 20.05 1.06
N THR A 29 -5.44 21.05 0.52
CA THR A 29 -5.51 22.42 1.05
C THR A 29 -6.85 23.06 0.67
N ARG A 30 -7.36 23.96 1.50
CA ARG A 30 -8.54 24.78 1.16
C ARG A 30 -8.11 26.18 0.76
N ILE A 31 -8.39 26.56 -0.48
CA ILE A 31 -8.18 27.91 -1.00
C ILE A 31 -9.56 28.47 -1.38
N ASN A 32 -9.95 29.62 -0.81
CA ASN A 32 -11.26 30.24 -1.03
C ASN A 32 -12.45 29.28 -0.83
N ASN A 33 -12.44 28.55 0.28
CA ASN A 33 -13.45 27.54 0.65
C ASN A 33 -13.61 26.38 -0.35
N ARG A 34 -12.64 26.17 -1.24
CA ARG A 34 -12.62 25.06 -2.20
C ARG A 34 -11.38 24.20 -1.99
N LYS A 35 -11.54 22.86 -2.06
CA LYS A 35 -10.43 21.92 -1.98
C LYS A 35 -9.51 22.04 -3.20
N GLU A 36 -8.22 22.06 -2.95
CA GLU A 36 -7.15 22.02 -3.94
C GLU A 36 -6.12 20.96 -3.57
N TYR A 37 -5.83 20.12 -4.55
CA TYR A 37 -4.82 19.07 -4.50
C TYR A 37 -3.57 19.63 -5.16
N SER A 38 -2.45 19.49 -4.49
CA SER A 38 -1.14 19.91 -4.97
C SER A 38 -0.28 18.69 -5.31
N GLU A 39 0.96 18.92 -5.69
CA GLU A 39 1.95 17.87 -5.90
C GLU A 39 2.11 16.96 -4.67
N LYS A 40 1.98 17.53 -3.46
CA LYS A 40 2.02 16.76 -2.21
C LYS A 40 0.96 15.65 -2.20
N GLU A 41 -0.29 15.97 -2.53
CA GLU A 41 -1.38 14.99 -2.53
C GLU A 41 -1.23 13.94 -3.65
N ILE A 42 -0.57 14.31 -4.76
CA ILE A 42 -0.25 13.36 -5.84
C ILE A 42 0.77 12.34 -5.36
N LEU A 43 1.85 12.80 -4.73
CA LEU A 43 2.90 11.94 -4.18
C LEU A 43 2.34 11.05 -3.05
N ASP A 44 1.55 11.63 -2.15
CA ASP A 44 0.88 10.88 -1.09
C ASP A 44 -0.01 9.76 -1.69
N PHE A 45 -0.76 10.05 -2.77
CA PHE A 45 -1.58 9.04 -3.46
C PHE A 45 -0.75 7.93 -4.09
N GLN A 46 0.35 8.27 -4.78
CA GLN A 46 1.23 7.28 -5.40
C GLN A 46 1.82 6.33 -4.36
N VAL A 47 2.29 6.85 -3.22
CA VAL A 47 2.79 6.04 -2.10
C VAL A 47 1.71 5.10 -1.56
N ILE A 48 0.47 5.56 -1.41
CA ILE A 48 -0.64 4.70 -0.99
C ILE A 48 -0.86 3.54 -1.96
N ILE A 49 -0.78 3.79 -3.27
CA ILE A 49 -0.93 2.74 -4.29
C ILE A 49 0.22 1.74 -4.21
N GLU A 50 1.48 2.20 -4.15
CA GLU A 50 2.65 1.32 -4.02
C GLU A 50 2.55 0.42 -2.78
N LEU A 51 2.18 0.98 -1.63
CA LEU A 51 2.03 0.20 -0.39
C LEU A 51 0.89 -0.82 -0.49
N LYS A 52 -0.23 -0.48 -1.16
CA LYS A 52 -1.31 -1.44 -1.41
C LYS A 52 -0.86 -2.56 -2.35
N GLU A 53 -0.06 -2.25 -3.36
CA GLU A 53 0.50 -3.27 -4.27
C GLU A 53 1.47 -4.21 -3.55
N MET A 54 2.16 -3.73 -2.51
CA MET A 54 2.98 -4.54 -1.60
C MET A 54 2.16 -5.37 -0.60
N GLY A 55 0.81 -5.29 -0.64
CA GLY A 55 -0.08 -6.09 0.21
C GLY A 55 -0.48 -5.44 1.53
N LEU A 56 -0.09 -4.18 1.77
CA LEU A 56 -0.46 -3.50 3.02
C LEU A 56 -1.95 -3.15 3.04
N SER A 57 -2.55 -3.31 4.22
CA SER A 57 -3.92 -2.86 4.46
C SER A 57 -3.99 -1.33 4.56
N LEU A 58 -5.14 -0.74 4.23
CA LEU A 58 -5.35 0.71 4.42
C LEU A 58 -5.12 1.17 5.87
N LYS A 59 -5.34 0.28 6.84
CA LYS A 59 -5.09 0.56 8.26
C LYS A 59 -3.60 0.69 8.57
N ASP A 60 -2.76 -0.16 7.96
CA ASP A 60 -1.31 -0.08 8.16
C ASP A 60 -0.71 1.13 7.42
N ILE A 61 -1.27 1.46 6.24
CA ILE A 61 -0.91 2.67 5.49
C ILE A 61 -1.29 3.94 6.28
N GLN A 62 -2.46 3.97 6.92
CA GLN A 62 -2.87 5.07 7.78
C GLN A 62 -1.88 5.29 8.94
N LEU A 63 -1.47 4.21 9.59
CA LEU A 63 -0.50 4.26 10.68
C LEU A 63 0.88 4.78 10.21
N LEU A 64 1.31 4.41 9.00
CA LEU A 64 2.53 4.95 8.38
C LEU A 64 2.44 6.46 8.10
N PHE A 65 1.29 6.94 7.66
CA PHE A 65 1.07 8.36 7.38
C PHE A 65 0.96 9.19 8.67
N GLU A 66 0.35 8.64 9.73
CA GLU A 66 0.37 9.23 11.07
C GLU A 66 1.80 9.35 11.60
N LEU A 67 2.62 8.31 11.43
CA LEU A 67 4.04 8.36 11.76
C LEU A 67 4.79 9.44 10.97
N LYS A 68 4.58 9.52 9.66
CA LYS A 68 5.18 10.57 8.80
C LYS A 68 4.83 11.97 9.32
N GLY A 69 3.58 12.21 9.71
CA GLY A 69 3.14 13.47 10.31
C GLY A 69 3.73 13.73 11.71
N LEU A 70 3.92 12.67 12.49
CA LEU A 70 4.52 12.70 13.83
C LEU A 70 6.06 12.73 13.82
N LEU A 71 6.75 12.68 12.68
CA LEU A 71 8.23 12.81 12.66
C LEU A 71 8.75 14.22 13.05
N GLY A 72 7.85 15.14 13.45
CA GLY A 72 8.19 16.32 14.27
C GLY A 72 8.12 16.10 15.79
N CYS A 73 7.46 15.05 16.26
CA CYS A 73 7.32 14.58 17.65
C CYS A 73 7.22 13.04 17.66
N GLY A 74 8.35 12.36 17.52
CA GLY A 74 8.41 10.91 17.37
C GLY A 74 8.04 10.16 18.65
N ASP A 75 6.84 9.59 18.70
CA ASP A 75 6.54 8.53 19.66
C ASP A 75 7.20 7.22 19.18
N LYS A 76 8.36 6.93 19.75
CA LYS A 76 9.20 5.78 19.41
C LYS A 76 8.41 4.45 19.46
N LYS A 77 7.41 4.33 20.34
CA LYS A 77 6.59 3.12 20.46
C LYS A 77 5.77 2.85 19.20
N LEU A 78 5.18 3.90 18.62
CA LEU A 78 4.37 3.80 17.41
C LEU A 78 5.22 3.37 16.22
N ILE A 79 6.45 3.89 16.13
CA ILE A 79 7.43 3.50 15.10
C ILE A 79 7.78 2.02 15.24
N ASP A 80 8.11 1.58 16.46
CA ASP A 80 8.47 0.19 16.74
C ASP A 80 7.32 -0.78 16.39
N GLU A 81 6.06 -0.41 16.68
CA GLU A 81 4.88 -1.22 16.33
C GLU A 81 4.67 -1.36 14.81
N VAL A 82 4.86 -0.28 14.05
CA VAL A 82 4.77 -0.32 12.59
C VAL A 82 5.87 -1.15 11.97
N VAL A 83 7.12 -0.92 12.40
CA VAL A 83 8.27 -1.70 11.92
C VAL A 83 8.07 -3.18 12.23
N ALA A 84 7.59 -3.53 13.42
CA ALA A 84 7.30 -4.91 13.77
C ALA A 84 6.22 -5.54 12.86
N LYS A 85 5.12 -4.82 12.59
CA LYS A 85 4.08 -5.29 11.67
C LYS A 85 4.59 -5.50 10.24
N LEU A 86 5.34 -4.54 9.70
CA LEU A 86 5.88 -4.63 8.35
C LEU A 86 6.88 -5.78 8.22
N THR A 87 7.73 -5.96 9.24
CA THR A 87 8.67 -7.10 9.31
C THR A 87 7.91 -8.43 9.31
N ASN A 88 6.87 -8.57 10.15
CA ASN A 88 6.06 -9.79 10.19
C ASN A 88 5.36 -10.09 8.86
N HIS A 89 4.91 -9.05 8.14
CA HIS A 89 4.30 -9.21 6.83
C HIS A 89 5.33 -9.68 5.80
N ALA A 90 6.53 -9.10 5.80
CA ALA A 90 7.63 -9.52 4.95
C ALA A 90 8.03 -10.99 5.20
N ASP A 91 8.13 -11.40 6.47
CA ASP A 91 8.45 -12.79 6.84
C ASP A 91 7.36 -13.77 6.37
N SER A 92 6.09 -13.36 6.46
CA SER A 92 4.97 -14.18 5.97
C SER A 92 5.03 -14.36 4.45
N LEU A 93 5.34 -13.30 3.70
CA LEU A 93 5.51 -13.36 2.24
C LEU A 93 6.67 -14.28 1.84
N LEU A 94 7.79 -14.26 2.57
CA LEU A 94 8.91 -15.18 2.33
C LEU A 94 8.50 -16.65 2.51
N LEU A 95 7.72 -16.94 3.54
CA LEU A 95 7.21 -18.29 3.79
C LEU A 95 6.24 -18.74 2.68
N GLU A 96 5.38 -17.83 2.21
CA GLU A 96 4.47 -18.10 1.09
C GLU A 96 5.24 -18.38 -0.21
N GLU A 97 6.28 -17.59 -0.51
CA GLU A 97 7.15 -17.78 -1.67
C GLU A 97 7.80 -19.17 -1.64
N GLU A 98 8.36 -19.57 -0.49
CA GLU A 98 8.98 -20.89 -0.33
C GLU A 98 7.96 -22.02 -0.56
N ASN A 99 6.75 -21.88 0.01
CA ASN A 99 5.69 -22.86 -0.16
C ASN A 99 5.22 -22.98 -1.62
N ILE A 100 5.10 -21.86 -2.33
CA ILE A 100 4.77 -21.84 -3.77
C ILE A 100 5.89 -22.53 -4.56
N ARG A 101 7.16 -22.21 -4.27
CA ARG A 101 8.33 -22.80 -4.92
C ARG A 101 8.35 -24.32 -4.76
N ASN A 102 8.13 -24.82 -3.54
CA ASN A 102 8.13 -26.26 -3.26
C ASN A 102 7.01 -26.99 -4.00
N ARG A 103 5.79 -26.44 -4.01
CA ARG A 103 4.67 -26.98 -4.78
C ARG A 103 4.95 -27.02 -6.29
N ARG A 104 5.54 -25.95 -6.84
CA ARG A 104 5.95 -25.89 -8.25
C ARG A 104 6.94 -27.01 -8.61
N ILE A 105 7.95 -27.24 -7.78
CA ILE A 105 8.97 -28.29 -7.99
C ILE A 105 8.32 -29.69 -7.97
N GLN A 106 7.43 -29.96 -7.00
CA GLN A 106 6.72 -31.23 -6.93
C GLN A 106 5.85 -31.48 -8.17
N LEU A 107 5.14 -30.46 -8.64
CA LEU A 107 4.32 -30.56 -9.85
C LEU A 107 5.17 -30.84 -11.09
N GLN A 108 6.31 -30.16 -11.24
CA GLN A 108 7.25 -30.40 -12.33
C GLN A 108 7.83 -31.83 -12.30
N LYS A 109 8.13 -32.36 -11.11
CA LYS A 109 8.58 -33.75 -10.96
C LYS A 109 7.51 -34.74 -11.42
N LYS A 110 6.26 -34.59 -10.95
CA LYS A 110 5.14 -35.44 -11.37
C LYS A 110 4.90 -35.38 -12.88
N LEU A 111 4.95 -34.18 -13.48
CA LEU A 111 4.84 -34.02 -14.93
C LEU A 111 5.95 -34.77 -15.68
N SER A 112 7.18 -34.75 -15.16
CA SER A 112 8.29 -35.49 -15.76
C SER A 112 8.11 -37.01 -15.67
N GLU A 113 7.52 -37.51 -14.58
CA GLU A 113 7.22 -38.93 -14.41
C GLU A 113 6.13 -39.39 -15.38
N ILE A 114 5.04 -38.62 -15.50
CA ILE A 114 3.95 -38.91 -16.44
C ILE A 114 4.45 -38.87 -17.89
N LYS A 115 5.27 -37.88 -18.26
CA LYS A 115 5.84 -37.78 -19.62
C LYS A 115 6.73 -38.96 -20.02
N LYS A 116 7.31 -39.68 -19.06
CA LYS A 116 8.12 -40.89 -19.34
C LYS A 116 7.27 -42.14 -19.60
N LEU A 117 5.98 -42.09 -19.27
CA LEU A 117 5.03 -43.19 -19.48
C LEU A 117 4.28 -43.07 -20.81
N LEU A 118 4.45 -41.94 -21.52
CA LEU A 118 3.96 -41.69 -22.88
C LEU A 118 5.09 -41.92 -23.88
#